data_AF-A0A454CYE2-F1
#
_entry.id   AF-A0A454CYE2-F1
#
_cell.length_a   1.000
_cell.length_b   1.000
_cell.length_c   1.000
_cell.angle_alpha   90.00
_cell.angle_beta   90.00
_cell.angle_gamma   90.00
#
_symmetry.space_group_name_H-M   'P 1'
#
loop_
_entity.id
_entity.type
_entity.pdbx_description
1 polymer ?
#
loop_
_entity_poly.entity_id
_entity_poly.type
_entity_poly.pdbx_seq_one_letter_code
_entity_poly.pdbx_strand_id
1 'polypeptide(L)'
;QESDWFYDTPERKLSHEEKSLVIREIEPSGIKLWIVKGPEEDRCEATDITKSHAAKSMLGNMGYEVILQTKKVRSIYFIGSFHITLDHLEGIGHFAEFAIMTDDESSLVRYKQELEALAALFGLDESNKELRSYKQMWQSR
;
A
#
# COMPACT_ATOMS: atom_id res chain seq x y z
N GLN A 1 -8.83 11.80 -1.04
CA GLN A 1 -7.92 11.68 0.11
C GLN A 1 -8.03 10.27 0.63
N GLU A 2 -6.91 9.68 1.01
CA GLU A 2 -6.84 8.32 1.54
C GLU A 2 -6.20 8.35 2.92
N SER A 3 -6.84 7.67 3.87
CA SER A 3 -6.39 7.56 5.25
C SER A 3 -6.09 6.09 5.55
N ASP A 4 -4.88 5.84 6.05
CA ASP A 4 -4.40 4.50 6.41
C ASP A 4 -4.17 4.40 7.91
N TRP A 5 -4.70 3.33 8.52
CA TRP A 5 -4.41 2.94 9.90
C TRP A 5 -3.66 1.62 9.88
N PHE A 6 -2.38 1.65 10.22
CA PHE A 6 -1.53 0.47 10.33
C PHE A 6 -1.67 -0.14 11.71
N TYR A 7 -1.87 -1.45 11.74
CA TYR A 7 -2.07 -2.23 12.96
C TYR A 7 -0.94 -3.23 13.17
N ASP A 8 -0.60 -3.46 14.43
CA ASP A 8 0.29 -4.54 14.87
C ASP A 8 -0.03 -4.91 16.32
N THR A 9 0.55 -5.98 16.85
CA THR A 9 0.50 -6.27 18.29
C THR A 9 1.47 -5.34 19.05
N PRO A 10 1.34 -5.20 20.38
CA PRO A 10 2.28 -4.43 21.19
C PRO A 10 3.75 -4.84 20.98
N GLU A 11 3.99 -6.14 20.76
CA GLU A 11 5.32 -6.72 20.50
C GLU A 11 5.76 -6.62 19.04
N ARG A 12 5.01 -5.91 18.18
CA ARG A 12 5.32 -5.70 16.75
C ARG A 12 5.48 -7.00 15.96
N LYS A 13 4.68 -8.02 16.30
CA LYS A 13 4.78 -9.36 15.71
C LYS A 13 4.68 -9.35 14.19
N LEU A 14 3.73 -8.60 13.60
CA LEU A 14 3.58 -8.55 12.15
C LEU A 14 4.80 -7.90 11.50
N SER A 15 5.31 -6.82 12.07
CA SER A 15 6.52 -6.16 11.58
C SER A 15 7.75 -7.08 11.64
N HIS A 16 7.88 -7.91 12.67
CA HIS A 16 8.93 -8.94 12.77
C HIS A 16 8.79 -10.06 11.73
N GLU A 17 7.57 -10.32 11.27
CA GLU A 17 7.27 -11.30 10.22
C GLU A 17 7.17 -10.66 8.82
N GLU A 18 7.67 -9.43 8.64
CA GLU A 18 7.63 -8.68 7.37
C GLU A 18 6.21 -8.49 6.79
N LYS A 19 5.21 -8.43 7.68
CA LYS A 19 3.81 -8.23 7.35
C LYS A 19 3.33 -6.85 7.72
N SER A 20 2.28 -6.39 7.03
CA SER A 20 1.56 -5.16 7.37
C SER A 20 0.06 -5.37 7.30
N LEU A 21 -0.65 -4.97 8.36
CA LEU A 21 -2.10 -4.96 8.44
C LEU A 21 -2.61 -3.53 8.40
N VAL A 22 -3.52 -3.22 7.47
CA VAL A 22 -4.02 -1.86 7.25
C VAL A 22 -5.53 -1.84 7.12
N ILE A 23 -6.17 -0.90 7.82
CA ILE A 23 -7.52 -0.44 7.47
C ILE A 23 -7.39 0.87 6.72
N ARG A 24 -8.00 0.95 5.53
CA ARG A 24 -7.91 2.08 4.62
C ARG A 24 -9.29 2.66 4.35
N GLU A 25 -9.38 3.98 4.27
CA GLU A 25 -10.59 4.70 3.87
C GLU A 25 -10.24 5.71 2.77
N ILE A 26 -11.02 5.75 1.70
CA ILE A 26 -10.81 6.61 0.53
C ILE A 26 -12.04 7.51 0.35
N GLU A 27 -11.82 8.82 0.36
CA GLU A 27 -12.84 9.86 0.16
C GLU A 27 -12.54 10.65 -1.13
N PRO A 28 -13.57 11.03 -1.93
CA PRO A 28 -15.01 10.90 -1.66
C PRO A 28 -15.65 9.59 -2.17
N SER A 29 -14.87 8.61 -2.65
CA SER A 29 -15.42 7.38 -3.23
C SER A 29 -16.12 6.48 -2.22
N GLY A 30 -15.83 6.63 -0.92
CA GLY A 30 -16.38 5.81 0.16
C GLY A 30 -15.83 4.39 0.21
N ILE A 31 -14.80 4.08 -0.60
CA ILE A 31 -14.13 2.78 -0.61
C ILE A 31 -13.40 2.59 0.71
N LYS A 32 -13.54 1.40 1.31
CA LYS A 32 -12.87 1.04 2.56
C LYS A 32 -12.31 -0.37 2.42
N LEU A 33 -11.04 -0.53 2.75
CA LEU A 33 -10.32 -1.77 2.53
C LEU A 33 -9.72 -2.28 3.84
N TRP A 34 -9.73 -3.59 3.99
CA TRP A 34 -8.83 -4.32 4.89
C TRP A 34 -7.74 -4.93 4.02
N ILE A 35 -6.49 -4.56 4.28
CA ILE A 35 -5.32 -4.99 3.52
C ILE A 35 -4.35 -5.76 4.42
N VAL A 36 -3.82 -6.87 3.92
CA VAL A 36 -2.67 -7.59 4.49
C VAL A 36 -1.58 -7.70 3.42
N LYS A 37 -0.38 -7.21 3.72
CA LYS A 37 0.81 -7.33 2.85
C LYS A 37 1.85 -8.25 3.47
N GLY A 38 2.64 -8.90 2.62
CA GLY A 38 3.74 -9.79 3.02
C GLY A 38 3.30 -11.21 3.37
N PRO A 39 4.25 -12.08 3.77
CA PRO A 39 5.66 -11.76 4.00
C PRO A 39 6.47 -11.60 2.71
N GLU A 40 6.08 -12.22 1.61
CA GLU A 40 6.77 -12.08 0.32
C GLU A 40 6.62 -10.65 -0.25
N GLU A 41 7.65 -10.13 -0.93
CA GLU A 41 7.71 -8.74 -1.43
C GLU A 41 6.49 -8.37 -2.29
N ASP A 42 6.07 -9.30 -3.16
CA ASP A 42 4.96 -9.12 -4.10
C ASP A 42 3.60 -9.59 -3.54
N ARG A 43 3.53 -10.06 -2.28
CA ARG A 43 2.29 -10.58 -1.70
C ARG A 43 1.43 -9.47 -1.10
N CYS A 44 0.21 -9.36 -1.61
CA CYS A 44 -0.79 -8.42 -1.10
C CYS A 44 -2.20 -8.97 -1.28
N GLU A 45 -2.94 -9.07 -0.18
CA GLU A 45 -4.35 -9.46 -0.15
C GLU A 45 -5.19 -8.29 0.40
N ALA A 46 -6.30 -7.99 -0.26
CA ALA A 46 -7.20 -6.92 0.16
C ALA A 46 -8.66 -7.32 -0.02
N THR A 47 -9.53 -6.83 0.85
CA THR A 47 -10.97 -7.02 0.75
C THR A 47 -11.72 -5.74 1.09
N ASP A 48 -12.86 -5.53 0.43
CA ASP A 48 -13.78 -4.46 0.76
C ASP A 48 -14.44 -4.69 2.11
N ILE A 49 -14.53 -3.63 2.90
CA ILE A 49 -15.27 -3.63 4.16
C ILE A 49 -16.33 -2.54 4.14
N THR A 50 -17.52 -2.81 4.69
CA THR A 50 -18.61 -1.81 4.69
C THR A 50 -18.53 -0.87 5.89
N LYS A 51 -18.04 -1.37 7.03
CA LYS A 51 -17.98 -0.67 8.33
C LYS A 51 -16.56 -0.64 8.88
N SER A 52 -15.75 0.32 8.41
CA SER A 52 -14.37 0.49 8.88
C SER A 52 -14.26 0.68 10.39
N HIS A 53 -15.14 1.47 11.01
CA HIS A 53 -15.20 1.61 12.47
C HIS A 53 -15.34 0.24 13.18
N ALA A 54 -16.22 -0.63 12.69
CA ALA A 54 -16.40 -1.96 13.27
C ALA A 54 -15.16 -2.83 13.06
N ALA A 55 -14.53 -2.80 11.88
CA ALA A 55 -13.27 -3.50 11.62
C ALA A 55 -12.14 -3.05 12.57
N LYS A 56 -11.96 -1.74 12.74
CA LYS A 56 -11.00 -1.15 13.69
C LYS A 56 -11.28 -1.59 15.13
N SER A 57 -12.55 -1.64 15.54
CA SER A 57 -12.95 -2.13 16.86
C SER A 57 -12.68 -3.62 17.06
N MET A 58 -12.93 -4.45 16.04
CA MET A 58 -12.64 -5.88 16.07
C MET A 58 -11.14 -6.15 16.19
N LEU A 59 -10.31 -5.42 15.44
CA LEU A 59 -8.85 -5.49 15.56
C LEU A 59 -8.37 -5.13 16.98
N GLY A 60 -8.92 -4.07 17.58
CA GLY A 60 -8.66 -3.73 18.98
C GLY A 60 -9.01 -4.86 19.94
N ASN A 61 -10.17 -5.50 19.76
CA ASN A 61 -10.58 -6.65 20.58
C ASN A 61 -9.71 -7.91 20.36
N MET A 62 -9.06 -8.02 19.20
CA MET A 62 -8.10 -9.09 18.89
C MET A 62 -6.69 -8.81 19.43
N GLY A 63 -6.47 -7.68 20.11
CA GLY A 63 -5.17 -7.30 20.68
C GLY A 63 -4.25 -6.52 19.75
N TYR A 64 -4.77 -5.99 18.63
CA TYR A 64 -4.02 -5.10 17.75
C TYR A 64 -4.19 -3.64 18.17
N GLU A 65 -3.14 -2.85 18.01
CA GLU A 65 -3.14 -1.40 18.23
C GLU A 65 -2.75 -0.64 16.96
N VAL A 66 -3.18 0.61 16.85
CA VAL A 66 -2.75 1.49 15.75
C VAL A 66 -1.31 1.91 16.02
N ILE A 67 -0.40 1.50 15.15
CA ILE A 67 1.03 1.82 15.26
C ILE A 67 1.45 3.02 14.40
N LEU A 68 0.64 3.35 13.39
CA LEU A 68 0.84 4.50 12.52
C LEU A 68 -0.49 4.87 11.86
N GLN A 69 -0.76 6.17 11.77
CA GLN A 69 -1.85 6.70 10.96
C GLN A 69 -1.26 7.66 9.92
N THR A 70 -1.59 7.47 8.65
CA THR A 70 -1.11 8.34 7.57
C THR A 70 -2.27 8.84 6.72
N LYS A 71 -2.04 9.98 6.06
CA LYS A 71 -2.92 10.52 5.04
C LYS A 71 -2.12 10.82 3.79
N LYS A 72 -2.74 10.58 2.64
CA LYS A 72 -2.21 10.97 1.34
C LYS A 72 -3.30 11.41 0.37
N VAL A 73 -2.90 12.16 -0.63
CA VAL A 73 -3.73 12.44 -1.81
C VAL A 73 -3.28 11.47 -2.90
N ARG A 74 -4.15 10.55 -3.30
CA ARG A 74 -3.89 9.54 -4.34
C ARG A 74 -4.80 9.77 -5.54
N SER A 75 -4.22 9.69 -6.73
CA SER A 75 -4.94 9.53 -8.00
C SER A 75 -4.58 8.18 -8.61
N ILE A 76 -5.54 7.49 -9.22
CA ILE A 76 -5.33 6.17 -9.83
C ILE A 76 -5.72 6.24 -11.31
N TYR A 77 -4.83 5.77 -12.17
CA TYR A 77 -5.00 5.71 -13.61
C TYR A 77 -4.81 4.28 -14.10
N PHE A 78 -5.57 3.87 -15.12
CA PHE A 78 -5.47 2.54 -15.72
C PHE A 78 -4.94 2.66 -17.16
N ILE A 79 -3.92 1.86 -17.48
CA ILE A 79 -3.35 1.74 -18.82
C ILE A 79 -3.36 0.26 -19.19
N GLY A 80 -4.42 -0.18 -19.88
CA GLY A 80 -4.66 -1.60 -20.10
C GLY A 80 -4.84 -2.34 -18.77
N SER A 81 -4.00 -3.35 -18.51
CA SER A 81 -3.96 -4.12 -17.27
C SER A 81 -3.12 -3.48 -16.16
N PHE A 82 -2.32 -2.46 -16.47
CA PHE A 82 -1.51 -1.76 -15.50
C PHE A 82 -2.30 -0.66 -14.82
N HIS A 83 -1.96 -0.40 -13.55
CA HIS A 83 -2.43 0.77 -12.83
C HIS A 83 -1.24 1.61 -12.36
N ILE A 84 -1.39 2.92 -12.54
CA ILE A 84 -0.44 3.92 -12.08
C ILE A 84 -1.12 4.71 -10.97
N THR A 85 -0.50 4.78 -9.80
CA THR A 85 -0.94 5.67 -8.73
C THR A 85 -0.02 6.87 -8.65
N LEU A 86 -0.58 8.05 -8.43
CA LEU A 86 0.17 9.27 -8.13
C LEU A 86 -0.23 9.74 -6.74
N ASP A 87 0.76 9.74 -5.85
CA ASP A 87 0.60 10.02 -4.44
C ASP A 87 1.29 11.31 -4.05
N HIS A 88 0.66 12.04 -3.14
CA HIS A 88 1.28 13.13 -2.41
C HIS A 88 1.15 12.86 -0.91
N LEU A 89 2.29 12.71 -0.25
CA LEU A 89 2.43 12.55 1.18
C LEU A 89 2.88 13.88 1.78
N GLU A 90 2.06 14.47 2.65
CA GLU A 90 2.34 15.76 3.24
C GLU A 90 3.67 15.76 4.00
N GLY A 91 4.54 16.69 3.62
CA GLY A 91 5.88 16.82 4.17
C GLY A 91 6.91 15.81 3.63
N ILE A 92 6.54 14.75 2.90
CA ILE A 92 7.50 13.83 2.29
C ILE A 92 7.69 14.14 0.81
N GLY A 93 6.61 14.27 0.04
CA GLY A 93 6.68 14.61 -1.38
C GLY A 93 5.72 13.83 -2.26
N HIS A 94 6.04 13.78 -3.56
CA HIS A 94 5.27 13.10 -4.58
C HIS A 94 5.89 11.76 -4.96
N PHE A 95 5.05 10.75 -5.19
CA PHE A 95 5.46 9.40 -5.54
C PHE A 95 4.55 8.84 -6.64
N ALA A 96 5.08 7.95 -7.46
CA ALA A 96 4.29 7.18 -8.41
C ALA A 96 4.50 5.68 -8.17
N GLU A 97 3.42 4.90 -8.09
CA GLU A 97 3.50 3.43 -8.08
C GLU A 97 3.02 2.91 -9.44
N PHE A 98 3.78 2.00 -10.03
CA PHE A 98 3.40 1.27 -11.24
C PHE A 98 3.16 -0.18 -10.83
N ALA A 99 1.97 -0.70 -11.08
CA ALA A 99 1.61 -2.02 -10.59
C ALA A 99 0.65 -2.78 -11.50
N ILE A 100 0.62 -4.08 -11.29
CA ILE A 100 -0.35 -5.03 -11.84
C ILE A 100 -0.58 -6.11 -10.78
N MET A 101 -1.82 -6.61 -10.67
CA MET A 101 -2.16 -7.74 -9.82
C MET A 101 -2.30 -8.99 -10.69
N THR A 102 -1.70 -10.10 -10.28
CA THR A 102 -1.77 -11.38 -10.98
C THR A 102 -1.78 -12.53 -9.97
N ASP A 103 -2.56 -13.58 -10.26
CA ASP A 103 -2.52 -14.85 -9.51
C ASP A 103 -1.50 -15.82 -10.12
N ASP A 104 -0.95 -15.51 -11.31
CA ASP A 104 0.08 -16.30 -11.98
C ASP A 104 1.49 -15.78 -11.61
N GLU A 105 2.12 -16.46 -10.66
CA GLU A 105 3.49 -16.17 -10.23
C GLU A 105 4.53 -16.31 -11.36
N SER A 106 4.27 -17.15 -12.36
CA SER A 106 5.22 -17.35 -13.47
C SER A 106 5.35 -16.11 -14.36
N SER A 107 4.37 -15.19 -14.30
CA SER A 107 4.39 -13.93 -15.03
C SER A 107 5.11 -12.79 -14.32
N LEU A 108 5.52 -12.94 -13.05
CA LEU A 108 6.09 -11.83 -12.25
C LEU A 108 7.33 -11.18 -12.88
N VAL A 109 8.26 -11.99 -13.38
CA VAL A 109 9.50 -11.49 -14.02
C VAL A 109 9.18 -10.65 -15.25
N ARG A 110 8.25 -11.11 -16.08
CA ARG A 110 7.82 -10.39 -17.28
C ARG A 110 7.12 -9.08 -16.90
N TYR A 111 6.18 -9.12 -15.96
CA TYR A 111 5.46 -7.93 -15.54
C TYR A 111 6.37 -6.89 -14.90
N LYS A 112 7.39 -7.30 -14.15
CA LYS A 112 8.39 -6.37 -13.61
C LYS A 112 9.10 -5.59 -14.73
N GLN A 113 9.54 -6.27 -15.78
CA GLN A 113 10.17 -5.63 -16.94
C GLN A 113 9.20 -4.70 -17.69
N GLU A 114 7.93 -5.10 -17.84
CA GLU A 114 6.90 -4.27 -18.48
C GLU A 114 6.58 -3.02 -17.66
N LEU A 115 6.55 -3.12 -16.32
CA LEU A 115 6.37 -1.99 -15.41
C LEU A 115 7.55 -1.02 -15.45
N GLU A 116 8.79 -1.53 -15.48
CA GLU A 116 10.00 -0.69 -15.62
C GLU A 116 10.01 0.05 -16.97
N ALA A 117 9.63 -0.63 -18.05
CA ALA A 117 9.48 0.00 -19.37
C ALA A 117 8.37 1.06 -19.38
N LEU A 118 7.24 0.81 -18.69
CA LEU A 118 6.16 1.77 -18.55
C LEU A 118 6.60 3.00 -17.74
N ALA A 119 7.31 2.82 -16.63
CA ALA A 119 7.85 3.92 -15.82
C ALA A 119 8.82 4.81 -16.62
N ALA A 120 9.65 4.21 -17.47
CA ALA A 120 10.57 4.94 -18.34
C ALA A 120 9.86 5.90 -19.32
N LEU A 121 8.62 5.60 -19.74
CA LEU A 121 7.83 6.51 -20.58
C LEU A 121 7.46 7.81 -19.86
N PHE A 122 7.48 7.81 -18.52
CA PHE A 122 7.25 8.99 -17.68
C PHE A 122 8.56 9.65 -17.22
N GLY A 123 9.71 9.23 -17.77
CA GLY A 123 11.02 9.74 -17.39
C GLY A 123 11.50 9.28 -16.02
N LEU A 124 10.97 8.16 -15.52
CA LEU A 124 11.40 7.55 -14.26
C LEU A 124 12.31 6.36 -14.55
N ASP A 125 13.50 6.36 -13.93
CA ASP A 125 14.47 5.28 -14.04
C ASP A 125 14.90 4.75 -12.66
N GLU A 126 15.90 3.86 -12.62
CA GLU A 126 16.38 3.25 -11.38
C GLU A 126 16.88 4.28 -10.35
N SER A 127 17.37 5.45 -10.80
CA SER A 127 17.79 6.54 -9.90
C SER A 127 16.63 7.21 -9.16
N ASN A 128 15.41 7.05 -9.67
CA ASN A 128 14.19 7.55 -9.03
C ASN A 128 13.51 6.52 -8.13
N LYS A 129 13.98 5.27 -8.14
CA LYS A 129 13.33 4.17 -7.45
C LYS A 129 13.44 4.34 -5.94
N GLU A 130 12.30 4.16 -5.30
CA GLU A 130 12.19 4.23 -3.86
C GLU A 130 11.75 2.88 -3.32
N LEU A 131 12.66 2.24 -2.58
CA LEU A 131 12.47 0.89 -2.06
C LEU A 131 11.80 0.88 -0.68
N ARG A 132 11.78 2.02 0.01
CA ARG A 132 11.09 2.13 1.30
C ARG A 132 9.58 2.25 1.06
N SER A 133 8.80 1.47 1.80
CA SER A 133 7.38 1.72 1.93
C SER A 133 7.10 3.05 2.63
N TYR A 134 5.92 3.62 2.41
CA TYR A 134 5.50 4.83 3.13
C TYR A 134 5.53 4.67 4.65
N LYS A 135 5.26 3.46 5.18
CA LYS A 135 5.40 3.16 6.62
C LYS A 135 6.84 3.40 7.07
N GLN A 136 7.82 2.84 6.35
CA GLN A 136 9.24 3.02 6.66
C GLN A 136 9.68 4.48 6.55
N MET A 137 9.20 5.22 5.54
CA MET A 137 9.51 6.65 5.42
C MET A 137 9.01 7.46 6.61
N TRP A 138 7.77 7.23 7.05
CA TRP A 138 7.20 7.91 8.21
C TRP A 138 7.92 7.56 9.51
N GLN A 139 8.40 6.32 9.65
CA GLN A 139 9.16 5.87 10.82
C GLN A 139 10.62 6.36 10.83
N SER A 140 11.16 6.74 9.66
CA SER A 140 12.53 7.26 9.53
C SER A 140 12.67 8.76 9.77
N ARG A 141 11.58 9.44 10.15
CA ARG A 141 11.56 10.86 10.55
C ARG A 141 11.74 10.99 12.05
#